data_AF-A0A7X5L4A4-F1
#
_entry.id   AF-A0A7X5L4A4-F1
#
_cell.length_a   1.000
_cell.length_b   1.000
_cell.length_c   1.000
_cell.angle_alpha   90.00
_cell.angle_beta   90.00
_cell.angle_gamma   90.00
#
_symmetry.space_group_name_H-M   'P 1'
#
loop_
_entity.id
_entity.type
_entity.pdbx_description
1 polymer ?
#
loop_
_entity_poly.entity_id
_entity_poly.type
_entity_poly.pdbx_seq_one_letter_code
_entity_poly.pdbx_strand_id
1 'polypeptide(L)'
;MEKFAAGKIRARRYRNPKIGEFFKEIDLSEKKSTGISKILRELKRNGSPMPEFEADADRTYMITTIRIHERFEAGNENLAQKNERSLSEVLSEVLAQKDCNKVSTIVSFMEEHGEITPKEAEAVTGKSAATVRRYFKMLTGTRYIVAEGSTNNIVYRIATNLPEGD
;
A
#
# COMPACT_ATOMS: atom_id res chain seq x y z
N MET A 1 -22.45 -29.23 -9.12
CA MET A 1 -21.84 -27.90 -9.38
C MET A 1 -22.85 -26.77 -9.46
N GLU A 2 -24.03 -26.98 -10.04
CA GLU A 2 -25.08 -25.95 -10.19
C GLU A 2 -25.46 -25.19 -8.89
N LYS A 3 -25.53 -25.89 -7.74
CA LYS A 3 -25.77 -25.25 -6.43
C LYS A 3 -24.65 -24.30 -6.00
N PHE A 4 -23.41 -24.57 -6.43
CA PHE A 4 -22.26 -23.71 -6.15
C PHE A 4 -22.31 -22.44 -6.98
N ALA A 5 -22.52 -22.56 -8.30
CA ALA A 5 -22.70 -21.42 -9.19
C ALA A 5 -23.90 -20.54 -8.77
N ALA A 6 -24.99 -21.16 -8.29
CA ALA A 6 -26.16 -20.45 -7.78
C ALA A 6 -25.98 -19.85 -6.37
N GLY A 7 -24.85 -20.10 -5.69
CA GLY A 7 -24.62 -19.64 -4.32
C GLY A 7 -25.55 -20.24 -3.27
N LYS A 8 -26.29 -21.30 -3.61
CA LYS A 8 -27.26 -22.01 -2.76
C LYS A 8 -26.62 -23.23 -2.09
N ILE A 9 -25.42 -23.03 -1.54
CA ILE A 9 -24.67 -24.12 -0.90
C ILE A 9 -25.08 -24.23 0.56
N ARG A 10 -25.43 -25.45 0.96
CA ARG A 10 -25.62 -25.83 2.36
C ARG A 10 -24.60 -26.90 2.72
N ALA A 11 -23.38 -26.50 3.05
CA ALA A 11 -22.42 -27.45 3.60
C ALA A 11 -22.80 -27.74 5.06
N ARG A 12 -23.26 -28.97 5.30
CA ARG A 12 -23.68 -29.42 6.65
C ARG A 12 -22.47 -29.67 7.57
N ARG A 13 -21.30 -30.03 7.03
CA ARG A 13 -20.10 -30.39 7.79
C ARG A 13 -18.83 -29.87 7.11
N TYR A 14 -17.85 -29.46 7.91
CA TYR A 14 -16.48 -29.26 7.44
C TYR A 14 -15.81 -30.62 7.26
N ARG A 15 -14.90 -30.74 6.28
CA ARG A 15 -14.05 -31.93 6.15
C ARG A 15 -13.15 -32.11 7.37
N ASN A 16 -12.60 -30.99 7.87
CA ASN A 16 -11.87 -30.96 9.13
C ASN A 16 -12.52 -29.92 10.08
N PRO A 17 -13.28 -30.37 11.10
CA PRO A 17 -13.91 -29.47 12.06
C PRO A 17 -12.92 -28.63 12.87
N LYS A 18 -11.78 -29.21 13.28
CA LYS A 18 -10.76 -28.53 14.10
C LYS A 18 -10.16 -27.34 13.36
N ILE A 19 -9.79 -27.51 12.08
CA ILE A 19 -9.30 -26.41 11.24
C ILE A 19 -10.37 -25.33 11.07
N GLY A 20 -11.62 -25.73 10.88
CA GLY A 20 -12.74 -24.80 10.73
C GLY A 20 -13.07 -24.02 12.00
N GLU A 21 -12.83 -24.59 13.19
CA GLU A 21 -12.96 -23.88 14.47
C GLU A 21 -11.78 -22.94 14.70
N PHE A 22 -10.55 -23.42 14.46
CA PHE A 22 -9.35 -22.59 14.53
C PHE A 22 -9.46 -21.32 13.69
N PHE A 23 -9.88 -21.42 12.42
CA PHE A 23 -10.07 -20.24 11.57
C PHE A 23 -11.16 -19.27 12.04
N LYS A 24 -12.10 -19.72 12.88
CA LYS A 24 -13.07 -18.81 13.51
C LYS A 24 -12.49 -18.12 14.72
N GLU A 25 -11.69 -18.82 15.51
CA GLU A 25 -11.04 -18.24 16.69
C GLU A 25 -10.08 -17.11 16.32
N ILE A 26 -9.43 -17.20 15.14
CA ILE A 26 -8.54 -16.15 14.62
C ILE A 26 -9.24 -15.17 13.65
N ASP A 27 -10.57 -15.13 13.64
CA ASP A 27 -11.39 -14.20 12.83
C ASP A 27 -11.15 -14.26 11.29
N LEU A 28 -10.57 -15.34 10.78
CA LEU A 28 -10.41 -15.56 9.33
C LEU A 28 -11.66 -16.16 8.67
N SER A 29 -12.59 -16.69 9.46
CA SER A 29 -13.85 -17.22 8.96
C SER A 29 -15.00 -16.97 9.94
N GLU A 30 -16.17 -16.67 9.41
CA GLU A 30 -17.36 -16.40 10.23
C GLU A 30 -18.23 -17.67 10.35
N LYS A 31 -19.23 -17.78 9.46
CA LYS A 31 -20.26 -18.82 9.45
C LYS A 31 -20.01 -19.82 8.33
N LYS A 32 -20.33 -21.09 8.62
CA LYS A 32 -20.33 -22.20 7.65
C LYS A 32 -21.07 -21.80 6.37
N SER A 33 -20.49 -22.15 5.21
CA SER A 33 -21.10 -21.97 3.87
C SER A 33 -21.37 -20.54 3.42
N THR A 34 -20.97 -19.49 4.17
CA THR A 34 -21.25 -18.10 3.76
C THR A 34 -20.24 -17.54 2.76
N GLY A 35 -19.00 -18.06 2.75
CA GLY A 35 -17.92 -17.55 1.91
C GLY A 35 -18.26 -17.57 0.42
N ILE A 36 -18.82 -18.66 -0.10
CA ILE A 36 -19.09 -18.78 -1.54
C ILE A 36 -20.20 -17.83 -1.99
N SER A 37 -21.27 -17.68 -1.20
CA SER A 37 -22.30 -16.69 -1.50
C SER A 37 -21.76 -15.25 -1.45
N LYS A 38 -20.81 -14.96 -0.54
CA LYS A 38 -20.11 -13.66 -0.51
C LYS A 38 -19.26 -13.43 -1.75
N ILE A 39 -18.47 -14.43 -2.17
CA ILE A 39 -17.65 -14.36 -3.39
C ILE A 39 -18.54 -14.02 -4.60
N LEU A 40 -19.62 -14.77 -4.80
CA LEU A 40 -20.55 -14.53 -5.91
C LEU A 40 -21.20 -13.16 -5.85
N ARG A 41 -21.58 -12.71 -4.65
CA ARG A 41 -22.20 -11.39 -4.46
C ARG A 41 -21.24 -10.26 -4.80
N GLU A 42 -20.02 -10.30 -4.29
CA GLU A 42 -19.04 -9.23 -4.55
C GLU A 42 -18.57 -9.23 -6.01
N LEU A 43 -18.34 -10.40 -6.62
CA LEU A 43 -18.02 -10.50 -8.05
C LEU A 43 -19.17 -10.02 -8.95
N LYS A 44 -20.42 -10.26 -8.56
CA LYS A 44 -21.56 -9.68 -9.28
C LYS A 44 -21.62 -8.16 -9.14
N ARG A 45 -21.38 -7.67 -7.92
CA ARG A 45 -21.50 -6.26 -7.57
C ARG A 45 -20.44 -5.41 -8.26
N ASN A 46 -19.22 -5.91 -8.38
CA ASN A 46 -18.14 -5.19 -9.05
C ASN A 46 -18.13 -5.40 -10.57
N GLY A 47 -18.98 -6.27 -11.12
CA GLY A 47 -19.05 -6.57 -12.55
C GLY A 47 -17.96 -7.53 -13.05
N SER A 48 -17.27 -8.21 -12.15
CA SER A 48 -16.28 -9.24 -12.50
C SER A 48 -16.95 -10.48 -13.10
N PRO A 49 -16.18 -11.25 -13.92
CA PRO A 49 -16.61 -12.57 -14.34
C PRO A 49 -16.95 -13.47 -13.15
N MET A 50 -17.99 -14.29 -13.31
CA MET A 50 -18.39 -15.26 -12.28
C MET A 50 -17.33 -16.36 -12.15
N PRO A 51 -17.14 -16.91 -10.94
CA PRO A 51 -16.18 -17.97 -10.70
C PRO A 51 -16.64 -19.28 -11.35
N GLU A 52 -15.69 -20.00 -11.93
CA GLU A 52 -15.90 -21.35 -12.44
C GLU A 52 -15.51 -22.36 -11.35
N PHE A 53 -16.37 -23.33 -11.11
CA PHE A 53 -16.13 -24.38 -10.13
C PHE A 53 -16.06 -25.72 -10.85
N GLU A 54 -14.97 -26.46 -10.64
CA GLU A 54 -14.77 -27.81 -11.14
C GLU A 54 -14.53 -28.76 -9.97
N ALA A 55 -15.12 -29.95 -10.02
CA ALA A 55 -14.92 -31.02 -9.06
C ALA A 55 -15.27 -32.35 -9.74
N ASP A 56 -14.61 -33.42 -9.35
CA ASP A 56 -14.98 -34.78 -9.76
C ASP A 56 -16.27 -35.26 -9.08
N ALA A 57 -16.84 -36.34 -9.63
CA ALA A 57 -18.04 -36.98 -9.07
C ALA A 57 -17.81 -37.44 -7.62
N ASP A 58 -16.60 -37.92 -7.32
CA ASP A 58 -16.19 -38.44 -6.02
C ASP A 58 -15.79 -37.33 -5.02
N ARG A 59 -15.76 -36.07 -5.46
CA ARG A 59 -15.42 -34.88 -4.65
C ARG A 59 -14.07 -35.01 -3.95
N THR A 60 -13.11 -35.65 -4.59
CA THR A 60 -11.75 -35.75 -4.10
C THR A 60 -11.03 -34.41 -4.21
N TYR A 61 -11.40 -33.59 -5.19
CA TYR A 61 -10.89 -32.24 -5.40
C TYR A 61 -11.99 -31.22 -5.70
N MET A 62 -11.60 -29.95 -5.61
CA MET A 62 -12.40 -28.82 -6.07
C MET A 62 -11.46 -27.73 -6.56
N ILE A 63 -11.61 -27.32 -7.82
CA ILE A 63 -10.91 -26.19 -8.42
C ILE A 63 -11.90 -25.02 -8.49
N THR A 64 -11.43 -23.83 -8.14
CA THR A 64 -12.18 -22.58 -8.27
C THR A 64 -11.35 -21.60 -9.08
N THR A 65 -11.84 -21.22 -10.25
CA THR A 65 -11.19 -20.26 -11.13
C THR A 65 -11.89 -18.92 -11.04
N ILE A 66 -11.18 -17.88 -10.60
CA ILE A 66 -11.67 -16.49 -10.58
C ILE A 66 -10.85 -15.72 -11.62
N ARG A 67 -11.51 -15.25 -12.67
CA ARG A 67 -10.83 -14.47 -13.72
C ARG A 67 -10.61 -13.03 -13.26
N ILE A 68 -9.52 -12.44 -13.75
CA ILE A 68 -9.25 -11.03 -13.56
C ILE A 68 -10.39 -10.20 -14.19
N HIS A 69 -10.69 -9.05 -13.59
CA HIS A 69 -11.70 -8.16 -14.13
C HIS A 69 -11.18 -7.48 -15.41
N GLU A 70 -12.00 -7.42 -16.45
CA GLU A 70 -11.69 -6.81 -17.77
C GLU A 70 -11.09 -5.40 -17.71
N ARG A 71 -11.42 -4.60 -16.68
CA ARG A 71 -10.83 -3.26 -16.47
C ARG A 71 -9.32 -3.27 -16.26
N PHE A 72 -8.76 -4.43 -15.91
CA PHE A 72 -7.32 -4.61 -15.75
C PHE A 72 -6.63 -5.05 -17.04
N GLU A 73 -7.36 -5.50 -18.07
CA GLU A 73 -6.78 -5.89 -19.36
C GLU A 73 -6.55 -4.68 -20.28
N ALA A 74 -7.40 -3.65 -20.20
CA ALA A 74 -7.36 -2.48 -21.09
C ALA A 74 -6.21 -1.48 -20.86
N GLY A 75 -5.24 -1.76 -19.98
CA GLY A 75 -4.16 -0.79 -19.65
C GLY A 75 -2.82 -1.39 -19.24
N ASN A 76 -2.58 -2.68 -19.46
CA ASN A 76 -1.51 -3.40 -18.76
C ASN A 76 -0.68 -4.36 -19.62
N GLU A 77 -0.36 -3.98 -20.85
CA GLU A 77 0.80 -4.57 -21.54
C GLU A 77 2.09 -4.40 -20.70
N ASN A 78 2.12 -3.44 -19.77
CA ASN A 78 3.21 -3.18 -18.84
C ASN A 78 3.14 -3.93 -17.49
N LEU A 79 2.05 -4.65 -17.17
CA LEU A 79 1.91 -5.30 -15.84
C LEU A 79 2.33 -6.77 -15.85
N ALA A 80 2.22 -7.45 -17.00
CA ALA A 80 2.68 -8.83 -17.16
C ALA A 80 4.19 -8.99 -16.92
N GLN A 81 4.98 -7.93 -17.10
CA GLN A 81 6.43 -7.90 -16.85
C GLN A 81 6.79 -7.49 -15.39
N LYS A 82 5.81 -7.14 -14.55
CA LYS A 82 6.06 -6.52 -13.23
C LYS A 82 5.80 -7.43 -12.02
N ASN A 83 5.52 -8.71 -12.21
CA ASN A 83 5.18 -9.64 -11.12
C ASN A 83 6.38 -10.21 -10.34
N GLU A 84 7.53 -9.54 -10.37
CA GLU A 84 8.65 -9.81 -9.45
C GLU A 84 9.14 -8.57 -8.69
N ARG A 85 8.38 -7.47 -8.66
CA ARG A 85 8.77 -6.35 -7.80
C ARG A 85 8.34 -6.61 -6.36
N SER A 86 9.32 -6.72 -5.48
CA SER A 86 9.08 -6.96 -4.05
C SER A 86 8.20 -5.86 -3.48
N LEU A 87 7.29 -6.20 -2.56
CA LEU A 87 6.48 -5.22 -1.82
C LEU A 87 7.36 -4.11 -1.19
N SER A 88 8.60 -4.44 -0.82
CA SER A 88 9.59 -3.47 -0.31
C SER A 88 10.00 -2.41 -1.33
N GLU A 89 10.07 -2.76 -2.61
CA GLU A 89 10.43 -1.83 -3.70
C GLU A 89 9.28 -0.88 -3.99
N VAL A 90 8.05 -1.40 -4.08
CA VAL A 90 6.84 -0.58 -4.28
C VAL A 90 6.63 0.38 -3.10
N LEU A 91 6.83 -0.10 -1.86
CA LEU A 91 6.75 0.76 -0.68
C LEU A 91 7.86 1.82 -0.70
N SER A 92 9.10 1.46 -1.05
CA SER A 92 10.20 2.43 -1.17
C SER A 92 9.92 3.49 -2.23
N GLU A 93 9.38 3.12 -3.39
CA GLU A 93 9.07 4.02 -4.51
C GLU A 93 7.92 4.98 -4.16
N VAL A 94 6.82 4.47 -3.57
CA VAL A 94 5.67 5.28 -3.16
C VAL A 94 6.00 6.19 -1.96
N LEU A 95 6.82 5.71 -1.02
CA LEU A 95 7.27 6.51 0.12
C LEU A 95 8.31 7.55 -0.31
N ALA A 96 9.21 7.22 -1.24
CA ALA A 96 10.19 8.16 -1.80
C ALA A 96 9.51 9.29 -2.58
N GLN A 97 8.61 8.99 -3.52
CA GLN A 97 8.02 10.04 -4.37
C GLN A 97 7.16 11.03 -3.59
N LYS A 98 6.36 10.54 -2.63
CA LYS A 98 5.50 11.41 -1.82
C LYS A 98 6.30 12.23 -0.82
N ASP A 99 7.44 11.77 -0.32
CA ASP A 99 8.24 12.56 0.60
C ASP A 99 9.24 13.49 -0.12
N CYS A 100 9.76 13.12 -1.29
CA CYS A 100 10.61 13.99 -2.14
C CYS A 100 9.87 15.25 -2.60
N ASN A 101 8.63 15.13 -3.08
CA ASN A 101 7.85 16.30 -3.48
C ASN A 101 7.54 17.23 -2.30
N LYS A 102 7.44 16.70 -1.07
CA LYS A 102 7.06 17.49 0.12
C LYS A 102 8.21 18.27 0.73
N VAL A 103 9.45 17.79 0.53
CA VAL A 103 10.67 18.45 1.00
C VAL A 103 11.18 19.48 -0.02
N SER A 104 10.80 19.35 -1.30
CA SER A 104 11.17 20.28 -2.38
C SER A 104 10.89 21.75 -2.07
N THR A 105 9.71 22.07 -1.50
CA THR A 105 9.34 23.45 -1.14
C THR A 105 10.28 24.07 -0.10
N ILE A 106 10.78 23.27 0.84
CA ILE A 106 11.76 23.73 1.84
C ILE A 106 13.11 23.99 1.16
N VAL A 107 13.53 23.07 0.27
CA VAL A 107 14.79 23.20 -0.46
C VAL A 107 14.79 24.44 -1.37
N SER A 108 13.75 24.67 -2.16
CA SER A 108 13.65 25.86 -3.01
C SER A 108 13.67 27.16 -2.20
N PHE A 109 13.01 27.20 -1.04
CA PHE A 109 13.09 28.36 -0.15
C PHE A 109 14.51 28.58 0.39
N MET A 110 15.21 27.49 0.75
CA MET A 110 16.59 27.56 1.22
C MET A 110 17.58 27.96 0.12
N GLU A 111 17.32 27.61 -1.14
CA GLU A 111 18.13 28.06 -2.28
C GLU A 111 18.01 29.57 -2.52
N GLU A 112 16.83 30.16 -2.27
CA GLU A 112 16.60 31.61 -2.41
C GLU A 112 17.07 32.43 -1.19
N HIS A 113 16.88 31.93 0.03
CA HIS A 113 17.13 32.67 1.27
C HIS A 113 18.37 32.23 2.06
N GLY A 114 18.99 31.10 1.70
CA GLY A 114 20.19 30.54 2.34
C GLY A 114 19.97 29.84 3.68
N GLU A 115 18.97 30.27 4.44
CA GLU A 115 18.61 29.69 5.73
C GLU A 115 17.09 29.59 5.93
N ILE A 116 16.66 28.69 6.81
CA ILE A 116 15.24 28.54 7.16
C ILE A 116 15.06 28.15 8.62
N THR A 117 14.09 28.77 9.28
CA THR A 117 13.65 28.37 10.63
C THR A 117 12.49 27.37 10.56
N PRO A 118 12.24 26.56 11.62
CA PRO A 118 11.07 25.70 11.68
C PRO A 118 9.74 26.42 11.48
N LYS A 119 9.61 27.66 11.97
CA LYS A 119 8.38 28.45 11.83
C LYS A 119 8.15 28.89 10.39
N GLU A 120 9.20 29.31 9.69
CA GLU A 120 9.11 29.66 8.27
C GLU A 120 8.79 28.43 7.43
N ALA A 121 9.39 27.29 7.72
CA ALA A 121 9.08 26.03 7.05
C ALA A 121 7.61 25.60 7.26
N GLU A 122 7.03 25.83 8.44
CA GLU A 122 5.59 25.61 8.68
C GLU A 122 4.73 26.52 7.79
N ALA A 123 5.10 27.81 7.67
CA ALA A 123 4.38 28.78 6.86
C ALA A 123 4.47 28.46 5.35
N VAL A 124 5.66 28.11 4.85
CA VAL A 124 5.91 27.83 3.44
C VAL A 124 5.29 26.50 3.00
N THR A 125 5.31 25.48 3.87
CA THR A 125 4.77 24.15 3.53
C THR A 125 3.29 23.98 3.89
N GLY A 126 2.74 24.85 4.74
CA GLY A 126 1.39 24.71 5.31
C GLY A 126 1.22 23.44 6.15
N LYS A 127 2.30 22.95 6.77
CA LYS A 127 2.31 21.70 7.56
C LYS A 127 2.52 21.97 9.05
N SER A 128 2.16 20.98 9.85
CA SER A 128 2.35 21.03 11.30
C SER A 128 3.83 20.96 11.69
N ALA A 129 4.18 21.58 12.82
CA ALA A 129 5.52 21.52 13.43
C ALA A 129 6.10 20.10 13.53
N ALA A 130 5.28 19.09 13.85
CA ALA A 130 5.72 17.70 13.93
C ALA A 130 6.15 17.13 12.57
N THR A 131 5.45 17.51 11.52
CA THR A 131 5.73 17.10 10.15
C THR A 131 6.98 17.79 9.62
N VAL A 132 7.11 19.09 9.87
CA VAL A 132 8.29 19.90 9.52
C VAL A 132 9.55 19.36 10.21
N ARG A 133 9.47 19.02 11.50
CA ARG A 133 10.58 18.35 12.21
C ARG A 133 10.99 17.03 11.55
N ARG A 134 10.03 16.25 11.05
CA ARG A 134 10.30 15.01 10.32
C ARG A 134 11.06 15.30 9.02
N TYR A 135 10.67 16.33 8.28
CA TYR A 135 11.35 16.73 7.05
C TYR A 135 12.78 17.19 7.30
N PHE A 136 13.01 18.02 8.31
CA PHE A 136 14.38 18.41 8.68
C PHE A 136 15.23 17.22 9.11
N LYS A 137 14.67 16.25 9.85
CA LYS A 137 15.38 15.01 10.19
C LYS A 137 15.79 14.19 8.97
N MET A 138 14.94 14.17 7.93
CA MET A 138 15.29 13.51 6.66
C MET A 138 16.42 14.25 5.95
N LEU A 139 16.32 15.58 5.83
CA LEU A 139 17.33 16.41 5.17
C LEU A 139 18.69 16.40 5.90
N THR A 140 18.70 16.49 7.23
CA THR A 140 19.95 16.36 8.00
C THR A 140 20.55 14.96 7.90
N GLY A 141 19.71 13.92 7.80
CA GLY A 141 20.15 12.55 7.51
C GLY A 141 20.89 12.41 6.18
N THR A 142 20.49 13.18 5.16
CA THR A 142 21.18 13.22 3.85
C THR A 142 22.44 14.08 3.82
N ARG A 143 22.75 14.79 4.92
CA ARG A 143 23.83 15.80 5.00
C ARG A 143 23.68 16.99 4.05
N TYR A 144 22.52 17.17 3.41
CA TYR A 144 22.24 18.32 2.56
C TYR A 144 22.08 19.63 3.36
N ILE A 145 21.57 19.55 4.60
CA ILE A 145 21.44 20.69 5.51
C ILE A 145 22.11 20.41 6.86
N VAL A 146 22.54 21.47 7.53
CA VAL A 146 23.06 21.46 8.89
C VAL A 146 22.15 22.31 9.79
N ALA A 147 21.94 21.85 11.01
CA ALA A 147 21.21 22.60 12.03
C ALA A 147 22.22 23.40 12.88
N GLU A 148 22.01 24.70 12.98
CA GLU A 148 22.82 25.62 13.77
C GLU A 148 21.96 26.31 14.85
N GLY A 149 22.54 26.52 16.04
CA GLY A 149 21.89 27.25 17.13
C GLY A 149 21.48 26.40 18.33
N SER A 150 20.77 27.03 19.27
CA SER A 150 20.28 26.40 20.51
C SER A 150 18.88 25.82 20.32
N THR A 151 18.43 24.93 21.22
CA THR A 151 17.13 24.24 21.18
C THR A 151 15.94 25.16 20.87
N ASN A 152 15.98 26.41 21.35
CA ASN A 152 14.90 27.40 21.13
C ASN A 152 15.12 28.33 19.92
N ASN A 153 16.31 28.33 19.31
CA ASN A 153 16.68 29.24 18.23
C ASN A 153 17.43 28.50 17.12
N ILE A 154 16.90 27.35 16.73
CA ILE A 154 17.50 26.47 15.71
C ILE A 154 17.19 27.02 14.32
N VAL A 155 18.22 27.10 13.50
CA VAL A 155 18.18 27.53 12.10
C VAL A 155 18.81 26.43 11.25
N TYR A 156 18.26 26.18 10.07
CA TYR A 156 18.80 25.20 9.13
C TYR A 156 19.44 25.92 7.94
N ARG A 157 20.63 25.48 7.55
CA ARG A 157 21.40 26.02 6.41
C ARG A 157 21.85 24.90 5.49
N ILE A 158 21.99 25.21 4.20
CA ILE A 158 22.53 24.25 3.22
C ILE A 158 23.99 23.97 3.59
N ALA A 159 24.38 22.70 3.61
CA ALA A 159 25.75 22.31 3.85
C ALA A 159 26.61 22.78 2.67
N THR A 160 27.52 23.73 2.89
CA THR A 160 28.41 24.32 1.88
C THR A 160 29.47 23.36 1.30
N ASN A 161 29.34 22.06 1.52
CA ASN A 161 30.20 21.02 0.96
C ASN A 161 29.39 20.14 0.00
N LEU A 162 28.92 20.70 -1.11
CA LEU A 162 28.78 19.90 -2.33
C LEU A 162 30.15 19.91 -3.00
N PRO A 163 30.87 18.78 -3.15
CA PRO A 163 31.97 18.75 -4.09
C PRO A 163 31.40 19.04 -5.49
N GLU A 164 31.89 20.12 -6.12
CA GLU A 164 31.86 20.26 -7.56
C GLU A 164 32.80 19.18 -8.16
N GLY A 165 32.31 18.39 -9.11
CA GLY A 165 33.08 17.37 -9.86
C GLY A 165 33.01 15.96 -9.25
N ASP A 166 32.80 14.87 -10.00
CA ASP A 166 33.06 14.57 -11.42
C ASP A 166 31.84 14.07 -12.20
#